data_AF-A0A085GF43-F1
#
_entry.id   AF-A0A085GF43-F1
#
_cell.length_a   1.000
_cell.length_b   1.000
_cell.length_c   1.000
_cell.angle_alpha   90.00
_cell.angle_beta   90.00
_cell.angle_gamma   90.00
#
_symmetry.space_group_name_H-M   'P 1'
#
loop_
_entity.id
_entity.type
_entity.pdbx_description
1 polymer ?
#
loop_
_entity_poly.entity_id
_entity_poly.type
_entity_poly.pdbx_seq_one_letter_code
_entity_poly.pdbx_strand_id
1 'polypeptide(L)' 'MVRYYSYIEITRRAHQTLWREYEDLQSTFDNFAMQHIRDQDDIYPVFRELFQKQSSHSYN' A
#
# COMPACT_ATOMS: atom_id res chain seq x y z
N MET A 1 -12.59 16.24 5.94
CA MET A 1 -11.30 16.11 5.23
C MET A 1 -10.84 14.67 5.43
N VAL A 2 -10.64 13.90 4.35
CA VAL A 2 -10.16 12.51 4.44
C VAL A 2 -8.65 12.49 4.26
N ARG A 3 -7.92 11.69 5.04
CA ARG A 3 -6.47 11.49 4.90
C ARG A 3 -6.22 10.07 4.41
N TYR A 4 -5.30 9.91 3.45
CA TYR A 4 -4.88 8.60 2.94
C TYR A 4 -3.45 8.35 3.37
N TYR A 5 -3.17 7.10 3.75
CA TYR A 5 -1.88 6.67 4.23
C TYR A 5 -1.40 5.47 3.42
N SER A 6 -0.10 5.43 3.11
CA SER A 6 0.54 4.30 2.45
C SER A 6 1.80 3.91 3.20
N TYR A 7 1.97 2.61 3.44
CA TYR A 7 3.17 2.02 4.00
C TYR A 7 3.78 1.06 2.97
N ILE A 8 5.09 1.17 2.78
CA ILE A 8 5.83 0.30 1.86
C ILE A 8 7.02 -0.27 2.63
N GLU A 9 7.09 -1.61 2.69
CA GLU A 9 8.26 -2.31 3.21
C GLU A 9 9.12 -2.77 2.04
N ILE A 10 10.41 -2.37 2.03
CA ILE A 10 11.37 -2.78 0.99
C ILE A 10 12.39 -3.71 1.63
N THR A 11 12.22 -5.02 1.44
CA THR A 11 13.09 -6.03 2.05
C THR A 11 12.94 -7.37 1.34
N ARG A 12 14.02 -8.15 1.26
CA ARG A 12 13.96 -9.55 0.81
C ARG A 12 13.70 -10.54 1.94
N ARG A 13 13.66 -10.06 3.19
CA ARG A 13 13.44 -10.89 4.38
C ARG A 13 11.94 -11.14 4.57
N ALA A 14 11.62 -12.09 5.44
CA ALA A 14 10.25 -12.24 5.91
C ALA A 14 9.79 -10.97 6.64
N HIS A 15 8.48 -10.70 6.56
CA HIS A 15 7.83 -9.57 7.20
C HIS A 15 8.11 -9.50 8.70
N GLN A 16 8.40 -8.29 9.17
CA GLN A 16 8.74 -8.01 10.56
C GLN A 16 7.50 -7.64 11.39
N THR A 17 7.69 -7.39 12.68
CA THR A 17 6.59 -7.03 13.59
C THR A 17 5.77 -5.85 13.06
N LEU A 18 6.43 -4.78 12.59
CA LEU A 18 5.73 -3.58 12.12
C LEU A 18 4.78 -3.85 10.96
N TRP A 19 5.18 -4.73 10.02
CA TRP A 19 4.30 -5.17 8.93
C TRP A 19 3.03 -5.81 9.50
N ARG A 20 3.17 -6.77 10.42
CA ARG A 20 2.02 -7.49 10.99
C ARG A 20 1.06 -6.58 11.75
N GLU A 21 1.59 -5.67 12.55
CA GLU A 21 0.76 -4.69 13.25
C GLU A 21 -0.01 -3.79 12.28
N TYR A 22 0.56 -3.52 11.10
CA TYR A 22 -0.07 -2.69 10.09
C TYR A 22 -1.05 -3.49 9.22
N GLU A 23 -0.88 -4.81 9.08
CA GLU A 23 -1.90 -5.69 8.45
C GLU A 23 -3.23 -5.59 9.21
N ASP A 24 -3.18 -5.57 10.54
CA ASP A 24 -4.36 -5.38 11.38
C ASP A 24 -5.02 -4.01 11.12
N LEU A 25 -4.22 -2.95 10.95
CA LEU A 25 -4.72 -1.62 10.58
C LEU A 25 -5.35 -1.61 9.19
N GLN A 26 -4.73 -2.26 8.21
CA GLN A 26 -5.28 -2.35 6.85
C GLN A 26 -6.65 -3.04 6.83
N SER A 27 -6.85 -4.05 7.68
CA SER A 27 -8.15 -4.72 7.81
C SER A 27 -9.24 -3.83 8.41
N THR A 28 -8.85 -2.76 9.12
CA THR A 28 -9.74 -1.86 9.88
C THR A 28 -10.05 -0.56 9.14
N PHE A 29 -9.13 -0.08 8.28
CA PHE A 29 -9.20 1.26 7.68
C PHE A 29 -9.13 1.22 6.15
N ASP A 30 -10.23 1.59 5.48
CA ASP A 30 -10.31 1.65 4.01
C ASP A 30 -9.35 2.65 3.35
N ASN A 31 -8.84 3.61 4.12
CA ASN A 31 -7.94 4.67 3.67
C ASN A 31 -6.45 4.38 3.98
N PHE A 32 -6.11 3.11 4.21
CA PHE A 32 -4.75 2.65 4.49
C PHE A 32 -4.32 1.57 3.48
N ALA A 33 -3.20 1.80 2.80
CA ALA A 33 -2.65 0.86 1.82
C ALA A 33 -1.27 0.36 2.26
N MET A 34 -1.05 -0.95 2.13
CA MET A 34 0.25 -1.58 2.37
C MET A 34 0.74 -2.30 1.12
N GLN A 35 2.04 -2.19 0.84
CA GLN A 35 2.70 -2.92 -0.23
C GLN A 35 4.09 -3.40 0.19
N HIS A 36 4.52 -4.53 -0.38
CA HIS A 36 5.85 -5.09 -0.19
C HIS A 36 6.64 -5.05 -1.50
N ILE A 37 7.89 -4.63 -1.42
CA ILE A 37 8.82 -4.60 -2.55
C ILE A 37 10.02 -5.47 -2.19
N ARG A 38 10.35 -6.42 -3.08
CA ARG A 38 11.53 -7.29 -2.91
C ARG A 38 12.72 -6.77 -3.69
N ASP A 39 12.47 -6.30 -4.91
CA ASP A 39 13.50 -5.89 -5.85
C ASP A 39 13.30 -4.47 -6.36
N GLN A 40 14.38 -3.83 -6.81
CA GLN A 40 14.36 -2.44 -7.28
C GLN A 40 13.40 -2.25 -8.47
N ASP A 41 13.29 -3.27 -9.33
CA ASP A 41 12.42 -3.26 -10.51
C ASP A 41 10.93 -3.22 -10.14
N ASP A 42 10.57 -3.61 -8.91
CA ASP A 42 9.20 -3.56 -8.41
C ASP A 42 8.80 -2.16 -7.91
N ILE A 43 9.76 -1.25 -7.68
CA ILE A 43 9.49 0.07 -7.11
C ILE A 43 8.54 0.86 -8.01
N TYR A 44 8.86 0.97 -9.30
CA TYR A 44 8.05 1.77 -10.21
C TYR A 44 6.61 1.25 -10.38
N PRO A 45 6.37 -0.06 -10.66
CA PRO A 45 5.00 -0.56 -10.78
C PRO A 45 4.20 -0.45 -9.48
N VAL A 46 4.80 -0.73 -8.32
CA VAL A 46 4.10 -0.62 -7.02
C VAL A 46 3.70 0.82 -6.70
N PHE A 47 4.60 1.78 -6.91
CA PHE A 47 4.27 3.20 -6.71
C PHE A 47 3.19 3.66 -7.70
N ARG A 48 3.25 3.23 -8.96
CA ARG A 48 2.21 3.56 -9.94
C ARG A 48 0.85 3.04 -9.46
N GLU A 49 0.74 1.82 -8.97
CA GLU A 49 -0.50 1.26 -8.46
C GLU A 49 -1.03 2.02 -7.24
N LEU A 50 -0.16 2.35 -6.28
CA LEU A 50 -0.55 3.08 -5.06
C LEU A 50 -1.04 4.50 -5.33
N PHE A 51 -0.41 5.19 -6.30
CA PHE A 51 -0.64 6.61 -6.54
C PHE A 51 -1.34 6.90 -7.87
N GLN A 52 -1.80 5.88 -8.58
CA GLN A 52 -2.64 6.11 -9.75
C GLN A 52 -3.88 6.86 -9.29
N LYS A 53 -4.25 7.89 -10.05
CA LYS A 53 -5.53 8.56 -9.85
C LYS A 53 -6.59 7.49 -10.02
N GLN A 54 -7.35 7.23 -8.96
CA GLN A 54 -8.57 6.45 -9.08
C GLN A 54 -9.44 7.23 -10.07
N SER A 55 -9.57 6.70 -11.29
CA SER A 55 -10.55 7.21 -12.23
C SER A 55 -11.89 7.04 -11.54
N SER A 56 -12.52 8.16 -11.17
CA SER A 56 -13.89 8.18 -10.71
C SER A 56 -14.69 7.35 -11.71
N HIS A 57 -15.06 6.13 -11.33
CA HIS A 57 -16.09 5.39 -12.05
C HIS A 57 -17.36 6.19 -11.81
N SER A 58 -17.57 7.18 -12.68
CA SER A 58 -18.85 7.82 -12.88
C SER A 58 -19.84 6.71 -13.24
N TYR A 59 -20.86 6.60 -12.40
CA TYR A 59 -22.00 5.70 -12.45
C TYR A 59 -22.38 5.13 -13.82
N ASN A 60 -22.78 3.85 -13.81
CA ASN A 60 -24.05 3.41 -14.39
C ASN A 60 -24.83 2.64 -13.32
#